data_AF-A0A2I1G9V4-F1
#
_entry.id   AF-A0A2I1G9V4-F1
#
_cell.length_a   1.000
_cell.length_b   1.000
_cell.length_c   1.000
_cell.angle_alpha   90.00
_cell.angle_beta   90.00
_cell.angle_gamma   90.00
#
_symmetry.space_group_name_H-M   'P 1'
#
loop_
_entity.id
_entity.type
_entity.pdbx_description
1 polymer ?
#
loop_
_entity_poly.entity_id
_entity_poly.type
_entity_poly.pdbx_seq_one_letter_code
_entity_poly.pdbx_strand_id
1 'polypeptide(L)'
;MVFCFVVGTDPENAFEIEGSAEMSISKLRDIIYEKNKNGFKNFNSNKLNLWKVDIPGDTNDVKMKTLQSRSRDMDKENITIQELGGQKMAPFSDFCNIFMDDSKNIRIIVQPPLSTTTVSLMHIIPDKVKIEIKNNVIKIFPHLDIFSINQLVDVLAFIWNVQAVERVSSSSQNDRALN
;
A
#
# COMPACT_ATOMS: atom_id res chain seq x y z
N MET A 1 -9.37 -7.66 -24.12
CA MET A 1 -9.47 -7.74 -22.63
C MET A 1 -8.28 -7.04 -21.99
N VAL A 2 -8.34 -6.67 -20.69
CA VAL A 2 -7.22 -5.96 -20.03
C VAL A 2 -6.95 -6.49 -18.61
N PHE A 3 -5.68 -6.75 -18.29
CA PHE A 3 -5.27 -7.13 -16.94
C PHE A 3 -4.97 -5.91 -16.05
N CYS A 4 -5.49 -5.99 -14.84
CA CYS A 4 -5.37 -4.99 -13.79
C CYS A 4 -4.60 -5.55 -12.60
N PHE A 5 -3.75 -4.72 -12.01
CA PHE A 5 -2.99 -5.01 -10.79
C PHE A 5 -3.35 -3.98 -9.71
N VAL A 6 -3.58 -4.42 -8.46
CA VAL A 6 -3.91 -3.52 -7.34
C VAL A 6 -2.68 -3.25 -6.49
N VAL A 7 -2.38 -1.97 -6.26
CA VAL A 7 -1.30 -1.57 -5.36
C VAL A 7 -1.52 -2.15 -3.96
N GLY A 8 -0.46 -2.68 -3.37
CA GLY A 8 -0.50 -3.38 -2.08
C GLY A 8 -0.81 -4.89 -2.16
N THR A 9 -1.15 -5.44 -3.33
CA THR A 9 -1.34 -6.90 -3.51
C THR A 9 -0.15 -7.57 -4.19
N ASP A 10 -0.14 -8.90 -4.21
CA ASP A 10 0.82 -9.64 -5.03
C ASP A 10 0.48 -9.51 -6.54
N PRO A 11 1.46 -9.35 -7.45
CA PRO A 11 1.23 -9.35 -8.90
C PRO A 11 0.51 -10.60 -9.42
N GLU A 12 0.64 -11.75 -8.76
CA GLU A 12 -0.12 -12.97 -9.10
C GLU A 12 -1.64 -12.81 -8.94
N ASN A 13 -2.08 -11.83 -8.14
CA ASN A 13 -3.50 -11.49 -7.99
C ASN A 13 -4.01 -10.53 -9.07
N ALA A 14 -3.21 -10.26 -10.11
CA ALA A 14 -3.68 -9.50 -11.25
C ALA A 14 -4.90 -10.20 -11.87
N PHE A 15 -5.89 -9.41 -12.26
CA PHE A 15 -7.17 -9.92 -12.71
C PHE A 15 -7.61 -9.24 -13.99
N GLU A 16 -8.33 -9.99 -14.79
CA GLU A 16 -8.82 -9.55 -16.09
C GLU A 16 -10.09 -8.70 -15.98
N ILE A 17 -10.26 -7.74 -16.88
CA ILE A 17 -11.48 -6.97 -17.08
C ILE A 17 -11.81 -6.95 -18.56
N GLU A 18 -13.09 -7.14 -18.85
CA GLU A 18 -13.66 -6.91 -20.16
C GLU A 18 -13.98 -5.41 -20.32
N GLY A 19 -13.45 -4.82 -21.39
CA GLY A 19 -13.75 -3.45 -21.79
C GLY A 19 -14.62 -3.43 -23.03
N SER A 20 -15.29 -2.30 -23.27
CA SER A 20 -16.06 -2.05 -24.49
C SER A 20 -15.70 -0.69 -25.10
N ALA A 21 -16.01 -0.50 -26.38
CA ALA A 21 -15.69 0.71 -27.13
C ALA A 21 -16.28 1.99 -26.53
N GLU A 22 -17.46 1.89 -25.94
CA GLU A 22 -18.18 3.01 -25.33
C GLU A 22 -17.84 3.21 -23.84
N MET A 23 -16.93 2.40 -23.29
CA MET A 23 -16.58 2.48 -21.88
C MET A 23 -15.67 3.67 -21.59
N SER A 24 -16.11 4.55 -20.69
CA SER A 24 -15.24 5.60 -20.15
C SER A 24 -14.34 5.07 -19.04
N ILE A 25 -13.23 5.76 -18.76
CA ILE A 25 -12.38 5.45 -17.60
C ILE A 25 -13.14 5.55 -16.27
N SER A 26 -14.14 6.43 -16.16
CA SER A 26 -15.03 6.46 -14.99
C SER A 26 -15.82 5.16 -14.84
N LYS A 27 -16.39 4.63 -15.93
CA LYS A 27 -17.15 3.37 -15.87
C LYS A 27 -16.25 2.17 -15.58
N LEU A 28 -15.06 2.15 -16.16
CA LEU A 28 -14.02 1.17 -15.85
C LEU A 28 -13.69 1.17 -14.34
N ARG A 29 -13.59 2.35 -13.73
CA ARG A 29 -13.32 2.50 -12.30
C ARG A 29 -14.40 1.84 -11.43
N ASP A 30 -15.66 1.98 -11.80
CA ASP A 30 -16.78 1.34 -11.10
C ASP A 30 -16.72 -0.19 -11.24
N ILE A 31 -16.37 -0.69 -12.42
CA ILE A 31 -16.23 -2.14 -12.67
C ILE A 31 -15.09 -2.74 -11.84
N ILE A 32 -13.93 -2.08 -11.84
CA ILE A 32 -12.79 -2.45 -10.99
C ILE A 32 -13.21 -2.48 -9.52
N TYR A 33 -13.93 -1.44 -9.08
CA TYR A 33 -14.36 -1.30 -7.70
C TYR A 33 -15.27 -2.45 -7.28
N GLU A 34 -16.31 -2.75 -8.06
CA GLU A 34 -17.25 -3.82 -7.74
C GLU A 34 -16.58 -5.21 -7.75
N LYS A 35 -15.63 -5.44 -8.67
CA LYS A 35 -14.89 -6.72 -8.73
C LYS A 35 -14.00 -6.95 -7.49
N ASN A 36 -13.50 -5.88 -6.87
CA ASN A 36 -12.66 -5.93 -5.67
C ASN A 36 -13.29 -5.21 -4.47
N LYS A 37 -14.62 -5.21 -4.40
CA LYS A 37 -15.40 -4.42 -3.42
C LYS A 37 -14.96 -4.63 -1.98
N ASN A 38 -14.60 -5.88 -1.64
CA ASN A 38 -14.14 -6.22 -0.30
C ASN A 38 -12.80 -5.57 0.07
N GLY A 39 -11.89 -5.37 -0.89
CA GLY A 39 -10.63 -4.67 -0.69
C GLY A 39 -10.76 -3.15 -0.67
N PHE A 40 -11.89 -2.61 -1.15
CA PHE A 40 -12.11 -1.17 -1.32
C PHE A 40 -13.20 -0.56 -0.43
N LYS A 41 -13.72 -1.30 0.57
CA LYS A 41 -14.88 -0.92 1.39
C LYS A 41 -14.81 0.48 2.05
N ASN A 42 -13.62 1.04 2.21
CA ASN A 42 -13.39 2.27 2.97
C ASN A 42 -13.49 3.55 2.13
N PHE A 43 -13.71 3.45 0.82
CA PHE A 43 -13.80 4.61 -0.06
C PHE A 43 -14.69 4.31 -1.28
N ASN A 44 -15.17 5.36 -1.94
CA ASN A 44 -15.97 5.22 -3.15
C ASN A 44 -15.10 4.94 -4.38
N SER A 45 -15.66 4.29 -5.40
CA SER A 45 -14.97 3.99 -6.66
C SER A 45 -14.19 5.18 -7.20
N ASN A 46 -14.80 6.38 -7.18
CA ASN A 46 -14.21 7.64 -7.67
C ASN A 46 -12.90 8.08 -6.99
N LYS A 47 -12.48 7.43 -5.90
CA LYS A 47 -11.19 7.69 -5.23
C LYS A 47 -10.04 6.85 -5.79
N LEU A 48 -10.32 5.83 -6.59
CA LEU A 48 -9.30 5.03 -7.26
C LEU A 48 -8.53 5.87 -8.29
N ASN A 49 -7.20 5.86 -8.21
CA ASN A 49 -6.34 6.33 -9.28
C ASN A 49 -6.03 5.15 -10.21
N LEU A 50 -6.19 5.35 -11.51
CA LEU A 50 -5.88 4.35 -12.51
C LEU A 50 -4.70 4.83 -13.37
N TRP A 51 -3.73 3.95 -13.57
CA TRP A 51 -2.51 4.23 -14.31
C TRP A 51 -2.37 3.27 -15.48
N LYS A 52 -2.14 3.80 -16.68
CA LYS A 52 -1.78 3.02 -17.86
C LYS A 52 -0.32 2.58 -17.72
N VAL A 53 -0.08 1.29 -17.90
CA VAL A 53 1.26 0.68 -17.95
C VAL A 53 1.33 -0.35 -19.08
N ASP A 54 2.50 -0.95 -19.25
CA ASP A 54 2.68 -2.15 -20.07
C ASP A 54 3.76 -3.03 -19.43
N ILE A 55 3.32 -3.99 -18.63
CA ILE A 55 4.18 -4.88 -17.83
C ILE A 55 3.94 -6.33 -18.30
N PRO A 56 4.92 -6.94 -18.99
CA PRO A 56 4.84 -8.33 -19.42
C PRO A 56 4.65 -9.29 -18.25
N GLY A 57 3.91 -10.39 -18.48
CA GLY A 57 3.74 -11.46 -17.50
C GLY A 57 4.99 -12.33 -17.27
N ASP A 58 6.04 -12.15 -18.08
CA ASP A 58 7.30 -12.90 -17.97
C ASP A 58 8.07 -12.48 -16.71
N THR A 59 8.38 -13.45 -15.85
CA THR A 59 9.13 -13.23 -14.61
C THR A 59 10.57 -12.77 -14.84
N ASN A 60 11.10 -12.93 -16.05
CA ASN A 60 12.42 -12.42 -16.42
C ASN A 60 12.42 -10.95 -16.83
N ASP A 61 11.25 -10.40 -17.17
CA ASP A 61 11.11 -9.01 -17.61
C ASP A 61 11.49 -8.03 -16.49
N VAL A 62 12.17 -6.95 -16.85
CA VAL A 62 12.67 -5.97 -15.89
C VAL A 62 11.51 -5.29 -15.16
N LYS A 63 10.42 -4.96 -15.84
CA LYS A 63 9.26 -4.32 -15.22
C LYS A 63 8.53 -5.29 -14.30
N MET A 64 8.40 -6.55 -14.68
CA MET A 64 7.82 -7.57 -13.81
C MET A 64 8.66 -7.77 -12.55
N LYS A 65 9.99 -7.85 -12.69
CA LYS A 65 10.91 -7.91 -11.54
C LYS A 65 10.79 -6.69 -10.64
N THR A 66 10.78 -5.48 -11.20
CA THR A 66 10.55 -4.25 -10.44
C THR A 66 9.23 -4.31 -9.67
N LEU A 67 8.15 -4.77 -10.31
CA LEU A 67 6.85 -4.90 -9.67
C LEU A 67 6.86 -5.95 -8.55
N GLN A 68 7.56 -7.07 -8.72
CA GLN A 68 7.67 -8.14 -7.71
C GLN A 68 8.55 -7.74 -6.51
N SER A 69 9.64 -7.01 -6.74
CA SER A 69 10.61 -6.63 -5.70
C SER A 69 10.29 -5.29 -5.03
N ARG A 70 9.18 -4.64 -5.39
CA ARG A 70 8.86 -3.30 -4.89
C ARG A 70 8.65 -3.26 -3.38
N SER A 71 8.95 -2.11 -2.78
CA SER A 71 8.57 -1.81 -1.40
C SER A 71 7.03 -1.69 -1.35
N ARG A 72 6.35 -2.57 -0.60
CA ARG A 72 4.89 -2.51 -0.37
C ARG A 72 4.47 -1.33 0.52
N ASP A 73 5.36 -0.36 0.67
CA ASP A 73 5.16 0.90 1.36
C ASP A 73 4.35 1.82 0.45
N MET A 74 3.13 2.15 0.86
CA MET A 74 2.18 2.95 0.08
C MET A 74 2.73 4.32 -0.30
N ASP A 75 3.64 4.89 0.51
CA ASP A 75 4.25 6.19 0.24
C ASP A 75 5.25 6.13 -0.93
N LYS A 76 5.85 4.97 -1.16
CA LYS A 76 6.84 4.72 -2.23
C LYS A 76 6.22 4.15 -3.50
N GLU A 77 4.99 3.64 -3.44
CA GLU A 77 4.31 3.04 -4.60
C GLU A 77 4.15 4.03 -5.77
N ASN A 78 4.04 5.34 -5.51
CA ASN A 78 4.04 6.34 -6.60
C ASN A 78 5.34 6.34 -7.41
N ILE A 79 6.50 6.17 -6.75
CA ILE A 79 7.80 6.13 -7.42
C ILE A 79 7.88 4.87 -8.27
N THR A 80 7.51 3.71 -7.71
CA THR A 80 7.46 2.44 -8.44
C THR A 80 6.56 2.53 -9.68
N ILE A 81 5.37 3.13 -9.56
CA ILE A 81 4.45 3.30 -10.71
C ILE A 81 5.10 4.13 -11.81
N GLN A 82 5.84 5.20 -11.47
CA GLN A 82 6.55 6.02 -12.44
C GLN A 82 7.69 5.25 -13.12
N GLU A 83 8.47 4.46 -12.37
CA GLU A 83 9.53 3.59 -12.91
C GLU A 83 8.99 2.54 -13.90
N LEU A 84 7.77 2.06 -13.66
CA LEU A 84 7.06 1.15 -14.56
C LEU A 84 6.49 1.83 -15.81
N GLY A 85 6.67 3.15 -15.95
CA GLY A 85 6.13 3.97 -17.04
C GLY A 85 4.66 4.33 -16.87
N GLY A 86 4.17 4.35 -15.62
CA GLY A 86 2.78 4.63 -15.28
C GLY A 86 2.33 6.02 -15.71
N GLN A 87 1.33 6.07 -16.57
CA GLN A 87 0.66 7.31 -16.97
C GLN A 87 -0.73 7.39 -16.34
N LYS A 88 -0.97 8.43 -15.53
CA LYS A 88 -2.26 8.61 -14.87
C LYS A 88 -3.36 8.85 -15.91
N MET A 89 -4.44 8.08 -15.82
CA MET A 89 -5.57 8.18 -16.76
C MET A 89 -6.56 9.25 -16.30
N ALA A 90 -7.03 10.07 -17.24
CA ALA A 90 -8.08 11.05 -16.98
C ALA A 90 -9.45 10.36 -16.94
N PRO A 91 -10.38 10.78 -16.05
CA PRO A 91 -11.68 10.13 -15.91
C PRO A 91 -12.55 10.12 -17.17
N PHE A 92 -12.38 11.14 -18.02
CA PHE A 92 -13.15 11.38 -19.23
C PHE A 92 -12.48 10.81 -20.49
N SER A 93 -11.35 10.12 -20.37
CA SER A 93 -10.78 9.40 -21.51
C SER A 93 -11.61 8.16 -21.83
N ASP A 94 -11.61 7.79 -23.11
CA ASP A 94 -12.25 6.56 -23.58
C ASP A 94 -11.32 5.37 -23.43
N PHE A 95 -11.87 4.24 -22.99
CA PHE A 95 -11.13 2.99 -22.79
C PHE A 95 -10.46 2.50 -24.07
N CYS A 96 -11.20 2.44 -25.17
CA CYS A 96 -10.70 1.88 -26.43
C CYS A 96 -9.65 2.76 -27.10
N ASN A 97 -9.57 4.06 -26.80
CA ASN A 97 -8.46 4.89 -27.27
C ASN A 97 -7.12 4.54 -26.59
N ILE A 98 -7.18 3.85 -25.44
CA ILE A 98 -6.02 3.54 -24.60
C ILE A 98 -5.58 2.09 -24.76
N PHE A 99 -6.54 1.18 -24.93
CA PHE A 99 -6.33 -0.27 -25.02
C PHE A 99 -6.98 -0.80 -26.31
N MET A 100 -6.22 -0.80 -27.40
CA MET A 100 -6.68 -1.27 -28.71
C MET A 100 -6.26 -2.72 -29.01
N ASP A 101 -5.29 -3.25 -28.26
CA ASP A 101 -4.68 -4.55 -28.45
C ASP A 101 -5.09 -5.56 -27.38
N ASP A 102 -5.26 -6.82 -27.81
CA ASP A 102 -5.43 -7.95 -26.90
C ASP A 102 -4.08 -8.42 -26.37
N SER A 103 -3.53 -7.63 -25.45
CA SER A 103 -2.32 -7.94 -24.72
C SER A 103 -2.62 -8.73 -23.43
N LYS A 104 -1.77 -9.70 -23.11
CA LYS A 104 -1.80 -10.44 -21.83
C LYS A 104 -0.98 -9.77 -20.73
N ASN A 105 -0.44 -8.57 -21.01
CA ASN A 105 0.34 -7.80 -20.06
C ASN A 105 -0.58 -7.17 -19.01
N ILE A 106 -0.04 -6.85 -17.84
CA ILE A 106 -0.70 -5.92 -16.93
C ILE A 106 -0.65 -4.54 -17.60
N ARG A 107 -1.83 -3.96 -17.86
CA ARG A 107 -1.94 -2.66 -18.54
C ARG A 107 -2.55 -1.57 -17.67
N ILE A 108 -3.09 -1.95 -16.51
CA ILE A 108 -3.68 -1.02 -15.55
C ILE A 108 -3.11 -1.30 -14.15
N ILE A 109 -2.53 -0.27 -13.53
CA ILE A 109 -2.31 -0.26 -12.08
C ILE A 109 -3.47 0.50 -11.42
N VAL A 110 -4.13 -0.18 -10.49
CA VAL A 110 -5.21 0.34 -9.64
C VAL A 110 -4.59 0.75 -8.32
N GLN A 111 -4.55 2.05 -8.07
CA GLN A 111 -4.03 2.60 -6.83
C GLN A 111 -5.20 3.12 -5.99
N PRO A 112 -5.51 2.48 -4.84
CA PRO A 112 -6.40 3.04 -3.83
C PRO A 112 -5.97 4.46 -3.43
N PRO A 113 -6.87 5.32 -2.94
CA PRO A 113 -6.43 6.54 -2.29
C PRO A 113 -5.42 6.15 -1.21
N LEU A 114 -4.34 6.93 -1.11
CA LEU A 114 -3.49 6.86 0.07
C LEU A 114 -4.44 6.94 1.26
N SER A 115 -4.46 5.88 2.06
CA SER A 115 -5.18 5.91 3.32
C SER A 115 -4.59 7.12 4.04
N THR A 116 -5.35 8.22 4.14
CA THR A 116 -5.15 9.14 5.25
C THR A 116 -5.44 8.26 6.45
N THR A 117 -4.38 7.67 6.95
CA THR A 117 -4.35 6.93 8.18
C THR A 117 -4.84 7.93 9.21
N THR A 118 -6.14 7.90 9.51
CA THR A 118 -6.64 8.22 10.84
C THR A 118 -5.89 7.26 11.74
N VAL A 119 -4.68 7.65 12.13
CA VAL A 119 -3.71 7.00 13.02
C VAL A 119 -4.12 5.55 13.34
N SER A 120 -4.11 4.68 12.31
CA SER A 120 -4.13 3.26 12.54
C SER A 120 -2.68 2.94 12.84
N LEU A 121 -2.46 2.80 14.12
CA LEU A 121 -1.22 2.57 14.84
C LEU A 121 -0.62 1.21 14.44
N MET A 122 -0.29 1.04 13.15
CA MET A 122 0.39 -0.13 12.59
C MET A 122 1.88 0.19 12.41
N HIS A 123 2.50 0.83 13.39
CA HIS A 123 3.92 0.58 13.64
C HIS A 123 3.94 -0.74 14.42
N ILE A 124 4.26 -1.84 13.73
CA ILE A 124 4.43 -3.15 14.36
C ILE A 124 5.55 -3.00 15.38
N ILE A 125 5.18 -2.87 16.65
CA ILE A 125 6.13 -2.89 17.75
C ILE A 125 6.73 -4.30 17.74
N PRO A 126 8.06 -4.44 17.60
CA PRO A 126 8.68 -5.77 17.56
C PRO A 126 8.23 -6.59 18.77
N ASP A 127 7.78 -7.82 18.56
CA ASP A 127 7.24 -8.68 19.64
C ASP A 127 8.19 -8.79 20.83
N LYS A 128 9.50 -8.72 20.57
CA LYS A 128 10.56 -8.68 21.60
C LYS A 128 10.39 -7.51 22.59
N VAL A 129 10.02 -6.32 22.12
CA VAL A 129 9.82 -5.13 22.96
C VAL A 129 8.55 -5.29 23.80
N LYS A 130 7.46 -5.78 23.22
CA LYS A 130 6.23 -6.06 23.97
C LYS A 130 6.46 -7.11 25.07
N ILE A 131 7.25 -8.15 24.79
CA ILE A 131 7.61 -9.19 25.77
C ILE A 131 8.41 -8.58 26.93
N GLU A 132 9.39 -7.72 26.63
CA GLU A 132 10.21 -7.07 27.65
C GLU A 132 9.40 -6.13 28.54
N ILE A 133 8.53 -5.30 27.94
CA ILE A 133 7.61 -4.42 28.67
C ILE A 133 6.67 -5.25 29.55
N LYS A 134 6.09 -6.33 29.01
CA LYS A 134 5.19 -7.22 29.76
C LYS A 134 5.86 -7.84 30.99
N ASN A 135 7.09 -8.32 30.85
CA ASN A 135 7.85 -8.89 31.97
C ASN A 135 8.11 -7.84 33.07
N ASN A 136 8.42 -6.59 32.68
CA ASN A 136 8.62 -5.51 33.62
C ASN A 136 7.30 -5.08 34.32
N VAL A 137 6.18 -5.00 33.59
CA VAL A 137 4.87 -4.66 34.16
C VAL A 137 4.41 -5.70 35.18
N ILE A 138 4.55 -6.99 34.86
CA ILE A 138 4.21 -8.08 35.80
C ILE A 138 5.06 -7.99 37.08
N LYS A 139 6.34 -7.65 36.95
CA LYS A 139 7.25 -7.52 38.09
C LYS A 139 6.90 -6.35 39.01
N ILE A 140 6.51 -5.21 38.43
CA ILE A 140 6.20 -3.99 39.19
C ILE A 140 4.78 -4.05 39.78
N PHE A 141 3.85 -4.69 39.08
CA PHE A 141 2.44 -4.76 39.46
C PHE A 141 1.94 -6.22 39.51
N PRO A 142 2.41 -7.03 40.48
CA PRO A 142 2.13 -8.46 40.53
C PRO A 142 0.66 -8.80 40.82
N HIS A 143 -0.13 -7.83 41.29
CA HIS A 143 -1.53 -8.00 41.64
C HIS A 143 -2.52 -7.55 40.56
N LEU A 144 -2.03 -7.01 39.44
CA LEU A 144 -2.89 -6.66 38.32
C LEU A 144 -3.36 -7.91 37.59
N ASP A 145 -4.61 -7.88 37.14
CA ASP A 145 -5.13 -8.93 36.28
C ASP A 145 -4.52 -8.86 34.87
N ILE A 146 -4.57 -9.98 34.16
CA ILE A 146 -3.94 -10.14 32.85
C ILE A 146 -4.50 -9.14 31.82
N PHE A 147 -5.78 -8.77 31.90
CA PHE A 147 -6.39 -7.83 30.97
C PHE A 147 -5.85 -6.41 31.18
N SER A 148 -5.76 -5.95 32.43
CA SER A 148 -5.14 -4.67 32.78
C SER A 148 -3.65 -4.62 32.40
N ILE A 149 -2.93 -5.73 32.57
CA ILE A 149 -1.52 -5.85 32.15
C ILE A 149 -1.38 -5.66 30.65
N ASN A 150 -2.22 -6.32 29.84
CA ASN A 150 -2.14 -6.20 28.38
C ASN A 150 -2.40 -4.76 27.91
N GLN A 151 -3.38 -4.06 28.50
CA GLN A 151 -3.64 -2.65 28.19
C GLN A 151 -2.45 -1.74 28.50
N LEU A 152 -1.81 -1.94 29.66
CA LEU A 152 -0.61 -1.18 30.03
C LEU A 152 0.57 -1.45 29.09
N VAL A 153 0.76 -2.70 28.68
CA VAL A 153 1.80 -3.08 27.72
C VAL A 153 1.59 -2.33 26.40
N ASP A 154 0.36 -2.27 25.89
CA ASP A 154 0.08 -1.58 24.62
C ASP A 154 0.35 -0.07 24.71
N VAL A 155 -0.05 0.59 25.81
CA VAL A 155 0.21 2.03 26.03
C VAL A 155 1.72 2.32 26.16
N LEU A 156 2.43 1.54 26.97
CA LEU A 156 3.87 1.74 27.18
C LEU A 156 4.67 1.45 25.93
N ALA A 157 4.28 0.42 25.17
CA ALA A 157 4.90 0.08 23.91
C ALA A 157 4.72 1.22 22.89
N PHE A 158 3.54 1.87 22.88
CA PHE A 158 3.30 3.05 22.04
C PHE A 158 4.22 4.22 22.41
N ILE A 159 4.34 4.53 23.71
CA ILE A 159 5.20 5.62 24.20
C ILE A 159 6.67 5.35 23.85
N TRP A 160 7.14 4.11 24.02
CA TRP A 160 8.51 3.73 23.68
C TRP A 160 8.80 3.95 22.18
N ASN A 161 7.85 3.61 21.32
CA ASN A 161 7.98 3.83 19.89
C ASN A 161 8.12 5.32 19.53
N VAL A 162 7.34 6.20 20.17
CA VAL A 162 7.45 7.66 19.98
C VAL A 162 8.86 8.15 20.33
N GLN A 163 9.42 7.73 21.47
CA GLN A 163 10.78 8.10 21.86
C GLN A 163 11.85 7.55 20.91
N ALA A 164 11.68 6.34 20.38
CA ALA A 164 12.61 5.76 19.42
C ALA A 164 12.64 6.55 18.10
N VAL A 165 11.47 6.95 17.60
CA VAL A 165 11.34 7.77 16.38
C VAL A 165 11.98 9.15 16.57
N GLU A 166 11.75 9.81 17.72
CA GLU A 166 12.38 11.10 18.02
C GLU A 166 13.91 11.01 18.10
N ARG A 167 14.45 9.92 18.67
CA ARG A 167 15.91 9.71 18.74
C ARG A 167 16.54 9.56 17.36
N VAL A 168 15.92 8.82 16.44
CA VAL A 168 16.41 8.64 15.06
C VAL A 168 16.38 9.96 14.29
N SER A 169 15.36 10.79 14.51
CA SER A 169 15.29 12.14 13.91
C SER A 169 16.39 13.07 14.43
N SER A 170 16.77 12.96 15.71
CA SER A 170 17.79 13.82 16.32
C SER A 170 19.23 13.42 15.97
N SER A 171 19.51 12.15 15.67
CA SER A 171 20.85 11.71 15.27
C SER A 171 21.20 12.13 13.83
N SER A 172 20.20 12.31 12.95
CA SER A 172 20.44 12.74 11.56
C SER A 172 20.82 14.23 11.44
N GLN A 173 20.62 15.06 12.47
CA GLN A 173 20.94 16.49 12.41
C GLN A 173 22.36 16.83 12.89
N ASN A 174 23.08 15.89 13.51
CA ASN A 174 24.41 16.18 14.07
C ASN A 174 25.60 15.84 13.13
N ASP A 175 25.38 15.14 12.02
CA ASP A 175 26.47 14.81 11.08
C ASP A 175 26.71 15.88 9.99
N ARG A 176 26.07 17.05 10.10
CA ARG A 176 26.24 18.15 9.12
C ARG A 176 26.93 19.41 9.66
N ALA A 177 27.67 19.29 10.76
CA ALA A 177 28.52 20.36 11.25
C ALA A 177 29.72 19.81 12.04
N LEU A 178 30.80 19.43 11.35
CA LEU A 178 32.17 19.88 11.64
C LEU A 178 33.14 19.28 10.61
N ASN A 179 33.83 20.19 9.90
CA ASN A 179 35.14 20.06 9.22
C ASN A 179 35.44 18.83 8.34
#